data_AF-A0A067LTI1-F1
#
_entry.id   AF-A0A067LTI1-F1
#
_cell.length_a   1.000
_cell.length_b   1.000
_cell.length_c   1.000
_cell.angle_alpha   90.00
_cell.angle_beta   90.00
_cell.angle_gamma   90.00
#
_symmetry.space_group_name_H-M   'P 1'
#
loop_
_entity.id
_entity.type
_entity.pdbx_description
1 polymer ?
#
loop_
_entity_poly.entity_id
_entity_poly.type
_entity_poly.pdbx_seq_one_letter_code
_entity_poly.pdbx_strand_id
1 'polypeptide(L)' 'ANANPTLQYTPAMHRAVIALRCAMSKRPFNIVNDPYYKTEVELLRPGTIVPHPSTVSRDICAIYSEAAKHVREYFEVGN' A
#
# COMPACT_ATOMS: atom_id res chain seq x y z
N ALA A 1 17.21 0.93 -20.64
CA ALA A 1 16.10 0.39 -19.82
C ALA A 1 15.01 1.45 -19.78
N ASN A 2 13.82 1.13 -20.28
CA ASN A 2 12.70 2.08 -20.36
C ASN A 2 12.29 2.50 -18.93
N ALA A 3 12.87 3.61 -18.46
CA ALA A 3 12.41 4.26 -17.25
C ALA A 3 11.00 4.77 -17.52
N ASN A 4 10.01 4.09 -16.95
CA ASN A 4 8.64 4.56 -16.94
C ASN A 4 8.62 5.89 -16.15
N PRO A 5 8.40 7.04 -16.81
CA PRO A 5 8.40 8.32 -16.13
C PRO A 5 7.11 8.39 -15.30
N THR A 6 7.04 8.39 -13.99
CA THR A 6 8.01 8.66 -12.93
C THR A 6 7.40 8.08 -11.65
N LEU A 7 7.82 6.89 -11.20
CA LEU A 7 7.47 6.41 -9.86
C LEU A 7 8.32 7.19 -8.84
N GLN A 8 8.00 8.47 -8.66
CA GLN A 8 8.61 9.29 -7.61
C GLN A 8 8.10 8.81 -6.26
N TYR A 9 9.02 8.67 -5.32
CA TYR A 9 8.64 8.39 -3.95
C TYR A 9 7.76 9.51 -3.41
N THR A 10 6.60 9.12 -2.87
CA THR A 10 5.86 9.92 -1.90
C THR A 10 5.46 9.00 -0.73
N PRO A 11 5.28 9.52 0.50
CA PRO A 11 4.80 8.69 1.61
C PRO A 11 3.46 8.00 1.32
N ALA A 12 2.58 8.65 0.55
CA ALA A 12 1.31 8.08 0.13
C ALA A 12 1.49 6.90 -0.83
N MET A 13 2.37 7.03 -1.84
CA MET A 13 2.69 5.94 -2.78
C MET A 13 3.35 4.76 -2.07
N HIS A 14 4.28 5.04 -1.14
CA HIS A 14 4.92 4.02 -0.32
C HIS A 14 3.89 3.24 0.51
N ARG A 15 2.98 3.95 1.19
CA ARG A 15 1.85 3.34 1.91
C ARG A 15 0.94 2.51 1.02
N ALA A 16 0.60 3.00 -0.18
CA ALA A 16 -0.21 2.26 -1.13
C ALA A 16 0.45 0.93 -1.54
N VAL A 17 1.76 0.92 -1.81
CA VAL A 17 2.50 -0.31 -2.11
C VAL A 17 2.50 -1.29 -0.92
N ILE A 18 2.64 -0.80 0.32
CA ILE A 18 2.56 -1.64 1.52
C ILE A 18 1.15 -2.25 1.65
N ALA A 19 0.10 -1.45 1.47
CA ALA A 19 -1.28 -1.89 1.56
C ALA A 19 -1.59 -2.98 0.52
N LEU A 20 -1.18 -2.77 -0.73
CA LEU A 20 -1.28 -3.76 -1.80
C LEU A 20 -0.50 -5.03 -1.48
N ARG A 21 0.73 -4.92 -0.95
CA ARG A 21 1.54 -6.07 -0.54
C ARG A 21 0.83 -6.89 0.55
N CYS A 22 0.18 -6.23 1.52
CA CYS A 22 -0.60 -6.91 2.54
C CYS A 22 -1.80 -7.66 1.96
N ALA A 23 -2.59 -7.00 1.09
CA ALA A 23 -3.76 -7.59 0.45
C ALA A 23 -3.40 -8.77 -0.47
N MET A 24 -2.44 -8.58 -1.37
CA MET A 24 -2.08 -9.57 -2.40
C MET A 24 -1.37 -10.79 -1.81
N SER A 25 -0.51 -10.60 -0.81
CA SER A 25 0.29 -11.68 -0.22
C SER A 25 -0.23 -12.17 1.13
N LYS A 26 -1.45 -11.76 1.54
CA LYS A 26 -2.08 -12.11 2.83
C LYS A 26 -1.16 -11.83 4.03
N ARG A 27 -0.43 -10.72 3.99
CA ARG A 27 0.53 -10.37 5.05
C ARG A 27 -0.14 -9.52 6.14
N PRO A 28 0.23 -9.71 7.41
CA PRO A 28 -0.27 -8.87 8.49
C PRO A 28 0.30 -7.44 8.35
N PHE A 29 -0.46 -6.45 8.81
CA PHE A 29 -0.04 -5.04 8.79
C PHE A 29 1.26 -4.79 9.57
N ASN A 30 1.59 -5.68 10.50
CA ASN A 30 2.82 -5.63 11.28
C ASN A 30 4.08 -5.91 10.45
N ILE A 31 3.98 -6.22 9.15
CA ILE A 31 5.13 -6.29 8.24
C ILE A 31 6.00 -5.04 8.29
N VAL A 32 5.42 -3.87 8.54
CA VAL A 32 6.17 -2.61 8.64
C VAL A 32 7.11 -2.57 9.85
N ASN A 33 6.94 -3.48 10.83
CA ASN A 33 7.83 -3.65 11.96
C ASN A 33 8.87 -4.75 11.76
N ASP A 34 8.81 -5.50 10.65
CA ASP A 34 9.81 -6.51 10.33
C ASP A 34 11.20 -5.85 10.19
N PRO A 35 12.23 -6.34 10.89
CA PRO A 35 13.57 -5.75 10.83
C PRO A 35 14.16 -5.74 9.42
N TYR A 36 13.96 -6.80 8.64
CA TYR A 36 14.49 -6.91 7.28
C TYR A 36 13.73 -6.02 6.31
N TYR A 37 12.42 -5.81 6.52
CA TYR A 37 11.66 -4.79 5.78
C TYR A 37 12.21 -3.38 6.04
N LYS A 38 12.52 -3.04 7.30
CA LYS A 38 13.13 -1.75 7.64
C LYS A 38 14.51 -1.61 7.02
N THR A 39 15.33 -2.67 7.06
CA THR A 39 16.63 -2.70 6.39
C THR A 39 16.50 -2.53 4.88
N GLU A 40 15.54 -3.19 4.23
CA GLU A 40 15.26 -3.02 2.79
C GLU A 40 14.95 -1.56 2.46
N VAL A 41 14.05 -0.93 3.23
CA VAL A 41 13.68 0.48 3.04
C VAL A 41 14.88 1.41 3.22
N GLU A 42 15.70 1.20 4.25
CA GLU A 42 16.90 2.00 4.52
C GLU A 42 17.97 1.83 3.43
N LEU A 43 18.19 0.61 2.94
CA LEU A 43 19.14 0.33 1.86
C LEU A 43 18.74 0.99 0.54
N LEU A 44 17.45 1.01 0.22
CA LEU A 44 16.95 1.56 -1.04
C LEU A 44 16.75 3.08 -0.98
N ARG A 45 16.36 3.62 0.18
CA ARG A 45 16.13 5.05 0.37
C ARG A 45 16.31 5.46 1.85
N PRO A 46 17.55 5.79 2.25
CA PRO A 46 17.88 6.14 3.63
C PRO A 46 17.00 7.24 4.22
N GLY A 47 16.66 7.11 5.51
CA GLY A 47 15.85 8.08 6.24
C GLY A 47 14.35 8.05 5.89
N THR A 48 13.89 7.04 5.15
CA THR A 48 12.47 6.88 4.83
C THR A 48 11.69 6.47 6.09
N ILE A 49 10.67 7.28 6.44
CA ILE A 49 9.81 7.00 7.58
C ILE A 49 8.82 5.88 7.21
N VAL A 50 8.99 4.73 7.87
CA VAL A 50 8.08 3.60 7.76
C VAL A 50 6.79 3.89 8.55
N PRO A 51 5.59 3.68 7.97
CA PRO A 51 4.33 3.98 8.66
C PRO A 51 4.08 3.01 9.81
N HIS A 52 3.27 3.44 10.78
CA HIS A 52 2.78 2.58 11.86
C HIS A 52 1.79 1.52 11.31
N PRO A 53 1.73 0.29 11.86
CA PRO A 53 0.80 -0.75 11.41
C PRO A 53 -0.67 -0.31 11.37
N SER A 54 -1.11 0.54 12.32
CA SER A 54 -2.48 1.08 12.33
C SER A 54 -2.77 2.03 11.16
N THR A 55 -1.75 2.68 10.59
CA THR A 55 -1.89 3.47 9.36
C THR A 55 -2.14 2.55 8.17
N VAL A 56 -1.38 1.46 8.07
CA VAL A 56 -1.56 0.45 7.00
C VAL A 56 -2.96 -0.19 7.08
N SER A 57 -3.42 -0.51 8.29
CA SER A 57 -4.77 -1.03 8.51
C SER A 57 -5.85 -0.07 8.00
N ARG A 58 -5.76 1.22 8.36
CA ARG A 58 -6.70 2.25 7.90
C ARG A 58 -6.66 2.43 6.39
N ASP A 59 -5.47 2.44 5.79
CA ASP A 59 -5.30 2.55 4.34
C ASP A 59 -6.00 1.40 3.60
N ILE A 60 -5.84 0.17 4.09
CA ILE A 60 -6.49 -1.00 3.50
C ILE A 60 -8.02 -0.92 3.65
N CYS A 61 -8.54 -0.54 4.81
CA CYS A 61 -9.98 -0.34 5.00
C CYS A 61 -10.53 0.72 4.03
N ALA A 62 -9.80 1.81 3.80
CA ALA A 62 -10.18 2.84 2.84
C ALA A 62 -10.19 2.30 1.41
N ILE A 63 -9.13 1.59 1.00
CA ILE A 63 -9.04 0.96 -0.34
C ILE A 63 -10.22 -0.01 -0.56
N TYR A 64 -10.53 -0.87 0.41
CA TYR A 64 -11.66 -1.79 0.33
C TYR A 64 -13.01 -1.04 0.23
N SER A 65 -13.19 0.03 1.01
CA SER A 65 -14.43 0.80 1.01
C SER A 65 -14.67 1.47 -0.34
N GLU A 66 -13.64 2.05 -0.95
CA GLU A 66 -13.75 2.65 -2.28
C GLU A 66 -13.95 1.60 -3.37
N ALA A 67 -13.23 0.48 -3.30
CA ALA A 67 -13.43 -0.63 -4.23
C ALA A 67 -14.85 -1.20 -4.17
N ALA A 68 -15.42 -1.34 -2.96
CA ALA A 68 -16.79 -1.81 -2.77
C ALA A 68 -17.83 -0.89 -3.43
N LYS A 69 -17.62 0.44 -3.41
CA LYS A 69 -18.49 1.39 -4.12
C LYS A 69 -18.46 1.15 -5.64
N HIS A 70 -17.26 0.99 -6.21
CA HIS A 70 -17.10 0.75 -7.64
C HIS A 70 -17.74 -0.57 -8.07
N VAL A 71 -17.59 -1.62 -7.26
CA VAL A 71 -18.23 -2.92 -7.50
C VAL A 71 -19.75 -2.78 -7.46
N ARG A 72 -20.30 -2.07 -6.47
CA ARG A 72 -21.75 -1.82 -6.38
C ARG A 72 -22.27 -1.07 -7.60
N GLU A 73 -21.61 0.03 -7.98
CA GLU A 73 -21.98 0.83 -9.15
C GLU A 73 -22.00 -0.02 -10.44
N TYR A 74 -21.01 -0.88 -10.63
CA TYR A 74 -20.96 -1.80 -11.77
C TYR A 74 -22.19 -2.72 -11.84
N PHE A 75 -22.63 -3.25 -10.69
CA PHE A 75 -23.82 -4.11 -10.62
C PHE A 75 -25.15 -3.36 -10.67
N GLU A 76 -25.18 -2.07 -10.30
CA GLU A 76 -26.40 -1.22 -10.39
C GLU A 76 -26.69 -0.75 -11.82
N VAL A 77 -25.67 -0.52 -12.65
CA VAL A 77 -25.82 -0.07 -14.05
C VAL A 77 -26.22 -1.22 -15.00
N GLY A 78 -26.08 -2.48 -14.56
CA GLY A 78 -26.40 -3.68 -15.33
C GLY A 78 -27.83 -4.22 -15.18
N ASN A 79 -28.71 -3.54 -14.43
CA ASN A 79 -30.13 -3.89 -14.25
C ASN A 79 -31.06 -2.87 -14.92
#